data_AF-A0A3N5KD86-F1
#
_entry.id   AF-A0A3N5KD86-F1
#
_cell.length_a   1.000
_cell.length_b   1.000
_cell.length_c   1.000
_cell.angle_alpha   90.00
_cell.angle_beta   90.00
_cell.angle_gamma   90.00
#
_symmetry.space_group_name_H-M   'P 1'
#
loop_
_entity.id
_entity.type
_entity.pdbx_description
1 polymer ?
#
loop_
_entity_poly.entity_id
_entity_poly.type
_entity_poly.pdbx_seq_one_letter_code
_entity_poly.pdbx_strand_id
1 'polypeptide(L)' 'MDPQARQEIQAAIQAIDDALTGLVSFGTTLRPTLRNEIFQICGHHFERARQAKERLSSLLQDSPPPDHA' A
#
# COMPACT_ATOMS: atom_id res chain seq x y z
N MET A 1 -12.36 -3.15 -16.97
CA MET A 1 -11.90 -1.82 -16.54
C MET A 1 -11.08 -1.17 -17.65
N ASP A 2 -11.11 0.15 -17.78
CA ASP A 2 -10.31 0.87 -18.79
C ASP A 2 -8.79 0.67 -18.55
N PRO A 3 -7.95 0.55 -19.60
CA PRO A 3 -6.51 0.37 -19.45
C PRO A 3 -5.81 1.47 -18.65
N GLN A 4 -6.26 2.73 -18.78
CA GLN A 4 -5.68 3.86 -18.03
C GLN A 4 -6.03 3.74 -16.54
N ALA A 5 -7.28 3.45 -16.22
CA ALA A 5 -7.71 3.21 -14.84
C ALA A 5 -6.94 2.04 -14.20
N ARG A 6 -6.63 0.99 -14.98
CA ARG A 6 -5.79 -0.13 -14.53
C ARG A 6 -4.38 0.32 -14.14
N GLN A 7 -3.74 1.12 -15.00
CA GLN A 7 -2.41 1.64 -14.74
C GLN A 7 -2.38 2.56 -13.52
N GLU A 8 -3.39 3.42 -13.37
CA GLU A 8 -3.50 4.32 -12.22
C GLU A 8 -3.66 3.54 -10.90
N ILE A 9 -4.48 2.49 -10.88
CA ILE A 9 -4.62 1.64 -9.70
C ILE A 9 -3.32 0.88 -9.39
N GLN A 10 -2.62 0.36 -10.40
CA GLN A 10 -1.30 -0.28 -10.21
C GLN A 10 -0.28 0.69 -9.62
N ALA A 11 -0.22 1.92 -10.15
CA ALA A 11 0.65 2.97 -9.62
C ALA A 11 0.29 3.33 -8.16
N ALA A 12 -1.00 3.41 -7.84
CA ALA A 12 -1.47 3.67 -6.47
C ALA A 12 -1.07 2.54 -5.50
N ILE A 13 -1.20 1.28 -5.91
CA ILE A 13 -0.78 0.12 -5.12
C ILE A 13 0.73 0.18 -4.84
N GLN A 14 1.53 0.46 -5.87
CA GLN A 14 2.98 0.56 -5.72
C GLN A 14 3.37 1.71 -4.79
N ALA A 15 2.77 2.88 -4.96
CA ALA A 15 3.04 4.03 -4.10
C ALA A 15 2.71 3.76 -2.62
N ILE A 16 1.62 3.05 -2.34
CA ILE A 16 1.27 2.64 -0.97
C ILE A 16 2.32 1.66 -0.42
N ASP A 17 2.76 0.70 -1.23
CA ASP A 17 3.74 -0.31 -0.80
C ASP A 17 5.12 0.29 -0.50
N ASP A 18 5.58 1.19 -1.37
CA ASP A 18 6.84 1.91 -1.20
C ASP A 18 6.82 2.79 0.05
N ALA A 19 5.70 3.48 0.30
CA ALA A 19 5.53 4.30 1.49
C ALA A 19 5.54 3.45 2.77
N LEU A 20 4.81 2.32 2.79
CA LEU A 20 4.78 1.41 3.95
C LEU A 20 6.17 0.82 4.22
N THR A 21 6.86 0.35 3.16
CA THR A 21 8.20 -0.22 3.26
C THR A 21 9.21 0.82 3.73
N GLY A 22 9.15 2.04 3.20
CA GLY A 22 10.00 3.16 3.61
C GLY A 22 9.80 3.52 5.07
N LEU A 23 8.55 3.55 5.54
CA LEU A 23 8.23 3.84 6.95
C LEU A 23 8.72 2.74 7.90
N VAL A 24 8.56 1.46 7.55
CA VAL A 24 9.09 0.34 8.35
C VAL A 24 10.62 0.43 8.40
N SER A 25 11.26 0.65 7.27
CA SER A 25 12.72 0.78 7.15
C SER A 25 13.23 1.95 7.99
N PHE A 26 12.59 3.12 7.91
CA PHE A 26 12.87 4.26 8.77
C PHE A 26 12.71 3.90 10.24
N GLY A 27 11.64 3.21 10.62
CA GLY A 27 11.42 2.75 11.99
C GLY A 27 12.56 1.88 12.53
N THR A 28 13.23 1.08 11.70
CA THR A 28 14.39 0.28 12.13
C THR A 28 15.61 1.11 12.51
N THR A 29 15.73 2.34 12.01
CA THR A 29 16.83 3.27 12.34
C THR A 29 16.64 4.00 13.67
N LEU A 30 15.43 3.93 14.25
CA LEU A 30 15.08 4.64 15.47
C LEU A 30 15.43 3.83 16.71
N ARG A 31 15.62 4.53 17.83
CA ARG A 31 15.72 3.89 19.15
C ARG A 31 14.43 3.13 19.47
N PRO A 32 14.50 1.96 20.14
CA PRO A 32 13.33 1.10 20.37
C PRO A 32 12.12 1.80 21.00
N THR A 33 12.34 2.69 21.97
CA THR A 33 11.26 3.40 22.66
C THR A 33 10.50 4.34 21.72
N LEU A 34 11.22 5.20 21.00
CA LEU A 34 10.64 6.13 20.03
C LEU A 34 9.97 5.39 18.86
N ARG A 35 10.60 4.31 18.40
CA ARG A 35 10.04 3.43 17.38
C ARG A 35 8.67 2.89 17.82
N ASN A 36 8.58 2.37 19.05
CA ASN A 36 7.34 1.81 19.58
C ASN A 36 6.25 2.87 19.73
N GLU A 37 6.59 4.07 20.23
CA GLU A 37 5.64 5.19 20.34
C GLU A 37 5.11 5.59 18.97
N ILE A 38 5.98 5.72 17.96
CA ILE A 38 5.57 6.03 16.58
C ILE A 38 4.67 4.92 16.02
N PHE A 39 5.03 3.65 16.16
CA PHE A 39 4.19 2.55 15.68
C PHE A 39 2.86 2.43 16.44
N GLN A 40 2.81 2.80 17.72
CA GLN A 40 1.56 2.85 18.47
C GLN A 40 0.64 3.97 17.98
N ILE A 41 1.18 5.17 17.78
CA ILE A 41 0.43 6.33 17.29
C ILE A 41 -0.03 6.09 15.84
N CYS A 42 0.87 5.61 14.99
CA CYS A 42 0.63 5.45 13.57
C CYS A 42 0.03 4.08 13.20
N GLY A 43 -0.08 3.14 14.13
CA GLY A 43 -0.48 1.75 13.87
C GLY A 43 -1.79 1.63 13.12
N HIS A 44 -2.79 2.44 13.50
CA HIS A 44 -4.07 2.47 12.79
C HIS A 44 -3.96 3.00 11.36
N HIS A 45 -3.05 3.95 11.11
CA HIS A 45 -2.79 4.48 9.76
C HIS A 45 -2.07 3.45 8.88
N PHE A 46 -1.12 2.70 9.44
CA PHE A 46 -0.46 1.58 8.75
C PHE A 46 -1.47 0.52 8.33
N GLU A 47 -2.34 0.11 9.25
CA GLU A 47 -3.38 -0.88 8.98
C GLU A 47 -4.36 -0.39 7.91
N ARG A 48 -4.80 0.88 7.99
CA ARG A 48 -5.69 1.47 7.00
C ARG A 48 -5.05 1.56 5.61
N ALA A 49 -3.77 1.91 5.52
CA ALA A 49 -3.03 1.93 4.26
C ALA A 49 -2.88 0.53 3.65
N ARG A 50 -2.59 -0.48 4.49
CA ARG A 50 -2.54 -1.88 4.06
C ARG A 50 -3.89 -2.35 3.51
N GLN A 51 -4.98 -2.09 4.23
CA GLN A 51 -6.33 -2.43 3.78
C GLN A 51 -6.70 -1.71 2.47
N ALA A 52 -6.28 -0.46 2.28
CA ALA A 52 -6.49 0.25 1.02
C ALA A 52 -5.75 -0.43 -0.14
N LYS A 53 -4.48 -0.83 0.06
CA LYS A 53 -3.70 -1.59 -0.93
C LYS A 53 -4.39 -2.91 -1.29
N GLU A 54 -4.86 -3.65 -0.29
CA GLU A 54 -5.55 -4.94 -0.48
C GLU A 54 -6.83 -4.76 -1.30
N ARG A 55 -7.67 -3.76 -0.97
CA ARG A 55 -8.89 -3.45 -1.73
C ARG A 55 -8.59 -3.08 -3.19
N LEU A 56 -7.58 -2.23 -3.43
CA LEU A 56 -7.15 -1.88 -4.79
C LEU A 56 -6.64 -3.11 -5.56
N SER A 57 -5.94 -4.01 -4.87
CA SER A 57 -5.44 -5.25 -5.47
C SER A 57 -6.59 -6.18 -5.85
N SER A 58 -7.60 -6.33 -5.01
CA SER A 58 -8.82 -7.09 -5.33
C SER A 58 -9.54 -6.49 -6.54
N LEU A 59 -9.71 -5.16 -6.60
CA LEU A 59 -10.29 -4.48 -7.77
C LEU A 59 -9.56 -4.78 -9.09
N LEU A 60 -8.22 -4.92 -9.05
CA LEU A 60 -7.43 -5.30 -10.22
C LEU A 60 -7.60 -6.77 -10.63
N GLN A 61 -7.81 -7.66 -9.67
CA GLN A 61 -7.99 -9.09 -9.90
C GLN A 61 -9.38 -9.38 -10.47
N ASP A 62 -10.41 -8.71 -9.95
CA ASP A 62 -11.80 -8.84 -10.39
C ASP A 62 -12.07 -8.20 -11.76
N SER A 63 -11.14 -7.40 -12.28
CA SER A 63 -11.21 -6.81 -13.62
C SER A 63 -10.03 -7.30 -14.48
N PRO A 64 -10.09 -8.54 -15.01
CA PRO A 64 -9.02 -9.10 -15.84
C PRO A 64 -8.76 -8.21 -17.07
N PRO A 65 -7.51 -8.20 -17.57
CA PRO A 65 -7.19 -7.45 -18.78
C PRO A 65 -8.09 -7.90 -19.94
N PRO A 66 -8.43 -7.01 -20.88
CA PRO A 66 -9.17 -7.41 -22.06
C PRO A 66 -8.37 -8.48 -22.81
N ASP A 67 -9.00 -9.63 -23.07
CA ASP A 67 -8.43 -10.66 -23.93
C ASP A 67 -8.13 -10.02 -25.29
N HIS A 68 -6.85 -9.95 -25.64
CA HIS A 68 -6.44 -9.69 -27.02
C HIS A 68 -6.72 -10.96 -27.82
N ALA A 69 -7.93 -11.03 -28.40
CA ALA A 69 -8.26 -11.94 -29.50
C ALA A 69 -7.78 -11.36 -30.83
#